data_AF-A0A7C1HTY2-F1
#
_entry.id   AF-A0A7C1HTY2-F1
#
_cell.length_a   1.000
_cell.length_b   1.000
_cell.length_c   1.000
_cell.angle_alpha   90.00
_cell.angle_beta   90.00
_cell.angle_gamma   90.00
#
_symmetry.space_group_name_H-M   'P 1'
#
loop_
_entity.id
_entity.type
_entity.pdbx_description
1 polymer ?
#
loop_
_entity_poly.entity_id
_entity_poly.type
_entity_poly.pdbx_seq_one_letter_code
_entity_poly.pdbx_strand_id
1 'polypeptide(L)'
;MDRFLAQQNLSSISKVRRRIYQIWQQWGETQGLVPVFPKLAPGAMPLIFPAYTKSTAASRQWYERGHRAGVDIHSWPTLPPAIVARNGNAMRLWERLICFPIHQEMDVPALEKRMAVL
;
A
#
# COMPACT_ATOMS: atom_id res chain seq x y z
N MET A 1 28.33 -8.93 3.87
CA MET A 1 26.96 -8.54 3.47
C MET A 1 26.25 -9.65 2.69
N ASP A 2 26.96 -10.43 1.85
CA ASP A 2 26.33 -11.35 0.88
C ASP A 2 25.68 -12.62 1.47
N ARG A 3 26.13 -13.10 2.64
CA ARG A 3 25.65 -14.38 3.21
C ARG A 3 24.18 -14.35 3.62
N PHE A 4 23.67 -13.20 4.09
CA PHE A 4 22.27 -13.04 4.50
C PHE A 4 21.33 -13.02 3.29
N LEU A 5 21.68 -12.27 2.25
CA LEU A 5 20.88 -12.19 1.02
C LEU A 5 20.86 -13.53 0.27
N ALA A 6 21.99 -14.25 0.25
CA ALA A 6 22.08 -15.57 -0.36
C ALA A 6 21.19 -16.64 0.30
N GLN A 7 20.79 -16.44 1.56
CA GLN A 7 19.91 -17.36 2.29
C GLN A 7 18.42 -17.06 2.07
N GLN A 8 18.07 -15.94 1.42
CA GLN A 8 16.68 -15.57 1.22
C GLN A 8 16.04 -16.37 0.08
N ASN A 9 14.88 -16.97 0.35
CA ASN A 9 14.06 -17.58 -0.69
C ASN A 9 13.17 -16.51 -1.36
N LEU A 10 13.72 -15.81 -2.35
CA LEU A 10 13.03 -14.74 -3.08
C LEU A 10 11.72 -15.21 -3.74
N SER A 11 11.64 -16.48 -4.16
CA SER A 11 10.43 -17.07 -4.73
C SER A 11 9.31 -17.15 -3.69
N SER A 12 9.63 -17.63 -2.48
CA SER A 12 8.70 -17.69 -1.35
C SER A 12 8.25 -16.28 -0.93
N ILE A 13 9.20 -15.36 -0.75
CA ILE A 13 8.95 -13.96 -0.37
C ILE A 13 8.03 -13.29 -1.39
N SER A 14 8.30 -13.46 -2.68
CA SER A 14 7.47 -12.92 -3.76
C SER A 14 6.05 -13.47 -3.71
N LYS A 15 5.86 -14.78 -3.50
CA LYS A 15 4.53 -15.39 -3.37
C LYS A 15 3.74 -14.78 -2.21
N VAL A 16 4.35 -14.62 -1.04
CA VAL A 16 3.68 -14.03 0.13
C VAL A 16 3.29 -12.58 -0.13
N ARG A 17 4.22 -11.74 -0.60
CA ARG A 17 3.94 -10.32 -0.86
C ARG A 17 2.86 -10.13 -1.91
N ARG A 18 2.87 -10.93 -2.97
CA ARG A 18 1.82 -10.92 -4.01
C ARG A 18 0.47 -11.36 -3.46
N ARG A 19 0.43 -12.34 -2.56
CA ARG A 19 -0.81 -12.74 -1.88
C ARG A 19 -1.37 -11.62 -1.01
N ILE A 20 -0.52 -10.95 -0.22
CA ILE A 20 -0.94 -9.81 0.62
C ILE A 20 -1.45 -8.66 -0.24
N TYR A 21 -0.77 -8.35 -1.37
CA TYR A 21 -1.26 -7.35 -2.32
C TYR A 21 -2.67 -7.67 -2.81
N GLN A 22 -2.93 -8.94 -3.18
CA GLN A 22 -4.25 -9.36 -3.65
C GLN A 22 -5.32 -9.21 -2.56
N ILE A 23 -5.00 -9.53 -1.31
CA ILE A 23 -5.93 -9.37 -0.18
C ILE A 23 -6.26 -7.87 -0.02
N TRP A 24 -5.23 -7.00 0.01
CA TRP A 24 -5.45 -5.56 0.08
C TRP A 24 -6.24 -5.02 -1.10
N GLN A 25 -5.96 -5.50 -2.31
CA GLN A 25 -6.68 -5.10 -3.51
C GLN A 25 -8.16 -5.46 -3.42
N GLN A 26 -8.46 -6.74 -3.15
CA GLN A 26 -9.84 -7.22 -3.06
C GLN A 26 -10.62 -6.46 -2.00
N TRP A 27 -10.06 -6.36 -0.79
CA TRP A 27 -10.70 -5.61 0.29
C TRP A 27 -10.82 -4.12 -0.03
N GLY A 28 -9.77 -3.48 -0.53
CA GLY A 28 -9.76 -2.05 -0.83
C GLY A 28 -10.78 -1.66 -1.90
N GLU A 29 -10.96 -2.49 -2.92
CA GLU A 29 -11.99 -2.32 -3.94
C GLU A 29 -13.40 -2.35 -3.32
N THR A 30 -13.66 -3.23 -2.34
CA THR A 30 -14.94 -3.21 -1.59
C THR A 30 -15.16 -1.94 -0.77
N GLN A 31 -14.08 -1.26 -0.38
CA GLN A 31 -14.11 0.01 0.32
C GLN A 31 -14.22 1.22 -0.65
N GLY A 32 -14.35 0.97 -1.95
CA GLY A 32 -14.44 1.99 -2.98
C GLY A 32 -13.11 2.69 -3.30
N LEU A 33 -11.98 2.05 -2.95
CA LEU A 33 -10.65 2.49 -3.36
C LEU A 33 -10.35 2.05 -4.79
N VAL A 34 -9.55 2.83 -5.50
CA VAL A 34 -9.14 2.52 -6.89
C VAL A 34 -7.66 2.13 -6.89
N PRO A 35 -7.29 0.86 -7.16
CA PRO A 35 -5.88 0.47 -7.23
C PRO A 35 -5.09 1.30 -8.24
N VAL A 36 -3.88 1.74 -7.88
CA VAL A 36 -2.98 2.39 -8.85
C VAL A 36 -2.53 1.40 -9.93
N PHE A 37 -2.32 0.14 -9.53
CA PHE A 37 -2.04 -0.96 -10.43
C PHE A 37 -3.16 -2.01 -10.33
N PRO A 38 -4.17 -1.98 -11.23
CA PRO A 38 -5.27 -2.95 -11.22
C PRO A 38 -4.82 -4.41 -11.40
N LYS A 39 -3.64 -4.62 -12.01
CA LYS A 39 -3.00 -5.91 -12.14
C LYS A 39 -1.51 -5.77 -11.85
N LEU A 40 -0.99 -6.60 -10.94
CA LEU A 40 0.45 -6.69 -10.73
C LEU A 40 1.15 -7.25 -11.97
N ALA A 41 2.23 -6.58 -12.39
CA ALA A 41 3.09 -7.08 -13.45
C ALA A 41 3.67 -8.47 -13.09
N PRO A 42 3.92 -9.33 -14.09
CA PRO A 42 4.71 -10.54 -13.89
C PRO A 42 6.06 -10.20 -13.27
N GLY A 43 6.50 -10.97 -12.28
CA GLY A 43 7.76 -10.75 -11.56
C GLY A 43 7.75 -9.63 -10.51
N ALA A 44 6.69 -8.82 -10.41
CA ALA A 44 6.61 -7.79 -9.38
C ALA A 44 6.63 -8.37 -7.96
N MET A 45 7.42 -7.76 -7.08
CA MET A 45 7.51 -8.07 -5.65
C MET A 45 7.10 -6.82 -4.85
N PRO A 46 5.79 -6.61 -4.63
CA PRO A 46 5.29 -5.34 -4.09
C PRO A 46 5.71 -5.14 -2.63
N LEU A 47 6.09 -3.91 -2.30
CA LEU A 47 6.37 -3.46 -0.92
C LEU A 47 5.17 -2.75 -0.29
N ILE A 48 4.26 -2.28 -1.12
CA ILE A 48 3.04 -1.59 -0.76
C ILE A 48 1.92 -1.95 -1.73
N PHE A 49 0.69 -1.80 -1.27
CA PHE A 49 -0.49 -1.72 -2.13
C PHE A 49 -0.93 -0.24 -2.23
N PRO A 50 -0.68 0.44 -3.36
CA PRO A 50 -1.10 1.81 -3.56
C PRO A 50 -2.52 1.89 -4.16
N ALA A 51 -3.35 2.78 -3.62
CA ALA A 51 -4.69 3.05 -4.12
C ALA A 51 -5.04 4.55 -4.05
N TYR A 52 -5.94 4.97 -4.94
CA TYR A 52 -6.52 6.30 -4.92
C TYR A 52 -7.83 6.31 -4.14
N THR A 53 -8.00 7.38 -3.38
CA THR A 53 -9.25 7.77 -2.73
C THR A 53 -10.01 8.77 -3.59
N LYS A 54 -11.27 9.03 -3.25
CA LYS A 54 -12.13 9.96 -3.98
C LYS A 54 -11.69 11.43 -3.84
N SER A 55 -11.00 11.79 -2.75
CA SER A 55 -10.59 13.16 -2.45
C SER A 55 -9.44 13.22 -1.44
N THR A 56 -8.79 14.37 -1.34
CA THR A 56 -7.75 14.66 -0.34
C THR A 56 -8.27 14.56 1.10
N ALA A 57 -9.55 14.85 1.33
CA ALA A 57 -10.16 14.65 2.65
C ALA A 57 -10.29 13.16 2.98
N ALA A 58 -10.64 12.33 1.99
CA ALA A 58 -10.77 10.90 2.16
C ALA A 58 -9.41 10.23 2.44
N SER A 59 -8.32 10.63 1.77
CA SER A 59 -6.98 10.09 2.07
C SER A 59 -6.56 10.38 3.51
N ARG A 60 -6.81 11.58 4.04
CA ARG A 60 -6.56 11.92 5.44
C ARG A 60 -7.35 11.04 6.41
N GLN A 61 -8.64 10.82 6.14
CA GLN A 61 -9.46 9.92 6.95
C GLN A 61 -8.91 8.49 6.97
N TRP A 62 -8.34 8.03 5.85
CA TRP A 62 -7.68 6.73 5.77
C TRP A 62 -6.42 6.63 6.63
N TYR A 63 -5.60 7.69 6.68
CA TYR A 63 -4.44 7.74 7.58
C TYR A 63 -4.87 7.62 9.05
N GLU A 64 -5.90 8.38 9.45
CA GLU A 64 -6.46 8.33 10.82
C GLU A 64 -7.12 6.98 11.16
N ARG A 65 -7.82 6.37 10.18
CA ARG A 65 -8.44 5.04 10.33
C ARG A 65 -7.35 3.97 10.49
N GLY A 66 -6.32 4.03 9.66
CA GLY A 66 -5.13 3.18 9.75
C GLY A 66 -4.46 3.29 11.11
N HIS A 67 -4.14 4.50 11.54
CA HIS A 67 -3.49 4.74 12.83
C HIS A 67 -4.27 4.13 14.00
N ARG A 68 -5.59 4.36 14.06
CA ARG A 68 -6.47 3.80 15.10
C ARG A 68 -6.56 2.27 15.06
N ALA A 69 -6.49 1.67 13.87
CA ALA A 69 -6.49 0.22 13.68
C ALA A 69 -5.09 -0.42 13.80
N GLY A 70 -4.05 0.37 14.09
CA GLY A 70 -2.66 -0.08 14.16
C GLY A 70 -2.08 -0.51 12.81
N VAL A 71 -2.60 0.02 11.70
CA VAL A 71 -2.13 -0.23 10.33
C VAL A 71 -1.52 1.04 9.77
N ASP A 72 -0.27 0.96 9.31
CA ASP A 72 0.46 2.09 8.73
C ASP A 72 -0.01 2.42 7.31
N ILE A 73 -1.20 3.01 7.20
CA ILE A 73 -1.70 3.59 5.94
C ILE A 73 -1.08 4.98 5.80
N HIS A 74 -0.29 5.18 4.75
CA HIS A 74 0.50 6.39 4.55
C HIS A 74 0.51 6.88 3.09
N SER A 75 1.08 8.05 2.85
CA SER A 75 1.39 8.53 1.49
C SER A 75 2.82 8.16 1.10
N TRP A 76 3.06 7.80 -0.17
CA TRP A 76 4.42 7.66 -0.70
C TRP A 76 4.46 8.03 -2.19
N PRO A 77 5.53 8.67 -2.71
CA PRO A 77 6.72 9.14 -2.00
C PRO A 77 6.50 10.50 -1.32
N THR A 78 7.42 10.94 -0.47
CA THR A 78 7.51 12.36 -0.11
C THR A 78 7.83 13.17 -1.37
N LEU A 79 6.98 14.13 -1.72
CA LEU A 79 7.19 14.94 -2.92
C LEU A 79 8.30 15.99 -2.70
N PRO A 80 9.20 16.20 -3.69
CA PRO A 80 10.16 17.30 -3.62
C PRO A 80 9.46 18.66 -3.55
N PRO A 81 10.02 19.65 -2.81
CA PRO A 81 9.40 20.98 -2.68
C PRO A 81 9.08 21.66 -4.01
N ALA A 82 9.91 21.48 -5.04
CA ALA A 82 9.68 22.01 -6.37
C ALA A 82 8.43 21.43 -7.06
N ILE A 83 8.09 20.16 -6.76
CA ILE A 83 6.87 19.51 -7.28
C ILE A 83 5.65 20.03 -6.51
N VAL A 84 5.76 20.17 -5.20
CA VAL A 84 4.71 20.74 -4.33
C VAL A 84 4.40 22.17 -4.76
N ALA A 85 5.42 23.02 -4.95
CA ALA A 85 5.27 24.41 -5.36
C ALA A 85 4.57 24.57 -6.72
N ARG A 86 4.77 23.62 -7.65
CA ARG A 86 4.10 23.63 -8.96
C ARG A 86 2.60 23.34 -8.87
N ASN A 87 2.13 22.70 -7.80
CA ASN A 87 0.73 22.33 -7.58
C ASN A 87 0.05 21.68 -8.82
N GLY A 88 0.79 20.82 -9.51
CA GLY A 88 0.36 20.22 -10.78
C GLY A 88 -0.39 18.90 -10.64
N ASN A 89 -0.50 18.15 -11.75
CA ASN A 89 -1.13 16.82 -11.78
C ASN A 89 -0.52 15.84 -10.75
N ALA A 90 0.81 15.90 -10.57
CA ALA A 90 1.49 15.06 -9.58
C ALA A 90 0.97 15.30 -8.16
N MET A 91 0.74 16.57 -7.79
CA MET A 91 0.16 16.92 -6.49
C MET A 91 -1.29 16.40 -6.36
N ARG A 92 -2.12 16.61 -7.39
CA ARG A 92 -3.52 16.12 -7.41
C ARG A 92 -3.65 14.59 -7.30
N LEU A 93 -2.66 13.85 -7.79
CA LEU A 93 -2.61 12.39 -7.64
C LEU A 93 -2.12 12.02 -6.24
N TRP A 94 -1.02 12.64 -5.80
CA TRP A 94 -0.41 12.38 -4.50
C TRP A 94 -1.36 12.64 -3.34
N GLU A 95 -2.12 13.73 -3.38
CA GLU A 95 -3.09 14.08 -2.33
C GLU A 95 -4.18 13.04 -2.13
N ARG A 96 -4.49 12.23 -3.14
CA ARG A 96 -5.49 11.16 -3.08
C ARG A 96 -4.88 9.78 -2.85
N LEU A 97 -3.56 9.66 -2.91
CA LEU A 97 -2.83 8.41 -2.83
C LEU A 97 -2.70 7.94 -1.39
N ILE A 98 -3.06 6.68 -1.17
CA ILE A 98 -2.80 5.95 0.07
C ILE A 98 -2.07 4.66 -0.24
N CYS A 99 -1.19 4.25 0.66
CA CYS A 99 -0.36 3.07 0.54
C CYS A 99 -0.60 2.18 1.76
N PHE A 100 -0.94 0.92 1.51
CA PHE A 100 -1.05 -0.10 2.54
C PHE A 100 0.25 -0.90 2.60
N PRO A 101 0.72 -1.25 3.80
CA PRO A 101 2.02 -1.89 3.96
C PRO A 101 1.96 -3.35 3.49
N ILE A 102 3.08 -3.83 2.92
CA ILE A 102 3.27 -5.25 2.59
C ILE A 102 4.63 -5.71 3.10
N HIS A 103 4.62 -6.72 3.97
CA HIS A 103 5.82 -7.40 4.43
C HIS A 103 5.64 -8.92 4.38
N GLN A 104 6.71 -9.65 4.09
CA GLN A 104 6.67 -11.12 3.97
C GLN A 104 6.39 -11.86 5.29
N GLU A 105 6.50 -11.16 6.41
CA GLU A 105 6.21 -11.69 7.75
C GLU A 105 4.85 -11.25 8.30
N MET A 106 4.00 -10.61 7.48
CA MET A 106 2.64 -10.30 7.90
C MET A 106 1.83 -11.58 8.07
N ASP A 107 1.23 -11.73 9.25
CA ASP A 107 0.25 -12.77 9.54
C ASP A 107 -1.09 -12.44 8.86
N VAL A 108 -1.49 -13.24 7.87
CA VAL A 108 -2.69 -13.02 7.05
C VAL A 108 -3.97 -13.05 7.91
N PRO A 109 -4.22 -14.07 8.76
CA PRO A 109 -5.32 -14.05 9.71
C PRO A 109 -5.38 -12.80 10.60
N ALA A 110 -4.25 -12.33 11.13
CA ALA A 110 -4.21 -11.11 11.93
C ALA A 110 -4.52 -9.86 11.10
N LEU A 111 -4.05 -9.83 9.85
CA LEU A 111 -4.34 -8.77 8.90
C LEU A 111 -5.85 -8.69 8.58
N GLU A 112 -6.49 -9.82 8.29
CA GLU A 112 -7.93 -9.90 8.02
C GLU A 112 -8.76 -9.43 9.22
N LYS A 113 -8.34 -9.75 10.45
CA LYS A 113 -8.98 -9.22 11.67
C LYS A 113 -8.86 -7.70 11.76
N ARG A 114 -7.71 -7.13 11.40
CA ARG A 114 -7.52 -5.67 11.35
C ARG A 114 -8.37 -5.04 10.26
N MET A 115 -8.52 -5.68 9.10
CA MET A 115 -9.38 -5.22 8.00
C MET A 115 -10.85 -5.06 8.40
N ALA A 116 -11.33 -5.82 9.39
CA ALA A 116 -12.72 -5.73 9.87
C ALA A 116 -13.00 -4.48 10.72
N VAL A 117 -11.96 -3.88 11.30
CA VAL A 117 -12.05 -2.64 12.11
C VAL A 117 -11.43 -1.42 11.41
N LEU A 118 -10.65 -1.69 10.36
CA LEU A 118 -10.18 -0.75 9.36
C LEU A 118 -11.30 -0.29 8.46
#